data_AF-A0A7S0UIC7-F1
#
_entry.id   AF-A0A7S0UIC7-F1
#
_cell.length_a   1.000
_cell.length_b   1.000
_cell.length_c   1.000
_cell.angle_alpha   90.00
_cell.angle_beta   90.00
_cell.angle_gamma   90.00
#
_symmetry.space_group_name_H-M   'P 1'
#
loop_
_entity.id
_entity.type
_entity.pdbx_description
1 polymer ?
#
loop_
_entity_poly.entity_id
_entity_poly.type
_entity_poly.pdbx_seq_one_letter_code
_entity_poly.pdbx_strand_id
1 'polypeptide(L)'
;MGKASDFPSFFVVLVDSEWEDQHGFQLWEVFSEAQPDGTARAREWYCNADLEPPGGFEYDHQRFSPLTTAPQRRPQLLVNDSSQTAHVRVSVVHKAMRAKGVSRKKFVEIEREQARVSEAYLLLSRNTRRRLSAAGGEAHG
;
A
#
# COMPACT_ATOMS: atom_id res chain seq x y z
N MET A 1 11.75 -27.63 -8.59
CA MET A 1 11.34 -26.90 -7.38
C MET A 1 12.27 -25.71 -7.20
N GLY A 2 11.83 -24.51 -7.59
CA GLY A 2 12.64 -23.30 -7.43
C GLY A 2 12.83 -22.97 -5.96
N LYS A 3 14.08 -22.69 -5.56
CA LYS A 3 14.42 -22.23 -4.20
C LYS A 3 13.50 -21.06 -3.82
N ALA A 4 12.93 -21.10 -2.61
CA ALA A 4 12.29 -19.94 -2.04
C ALA A 4 13.33 -18.81 -2.04
N SER A 5 13.10 -17.81 -2.87
CA SER A 5 13.88 -16.58 -2.81
C SER A 5 13.73 -16.04 -1.39
N ASP A 6 14.84 -15.86 -0.68
CA ASP A 6 14.94 -15.26 0.66
C ASP A 6 14.65 -13.75 0.62
N PHE A 7 13.70 -13.35 -0.23
CA PHE A 7 13.32 -11.96 -0.36
C PHE A 7 12.54 -11.54 0.90
N PRO A 8 13.08 -10.62 1.72
CA PRO A 8 12.38 -10.18 2.91
C PRO A 8 11.13 -9.40 2.49
N SER A 9 9.97 -9.77 3.03
CA SER A 9 8.75 -9.06 2.71
C SER A 9 8.77 -7.63 3.26
N PHE A 10 8.12 -6.71 2.56
CA PHE A 10 7.98 -5.31 3.00
C PHE A 10 6.59 -4.78 2.69
N PHE A 11 6.18 -3.72 3.38
CA PHE A 11 4.87 -3.11 3.19
C PHE A 11 4.96 -1.83 2.37
N VAL A 12 3.95 -1.60 1.52
CA VAL A 12 3.77 -0.35 0.79
C VAL A 12 2.35 0.16 0.96
N VAL A 13 2.22 1.48 1.09
CA VAL A 13 0.96 2.19 0.86
C VAL A 13 0.92 2.56 -0.62
N LEU A 14 -0.15 2.20 -1.29
CA LEU A 14 -0.47 2.59 -2.67
C LEU A 14 -1.63 3.58 -2.63
N VAL A 15 -1.47 4.72 -3.29
CA VAL A 15 -2.53 5.71 -3.49
C VAL A 15 -2.89 5.78 -4.97
N ASP A 16 -4.15 6.14 -5.23
CA ASP A 16 -4.66 6.40 -6.57
C ASP A 16 -5.28 7.81 -6.62
N SER A 17 -5.07 8.48 -7.75
CA SER A 17 -5.71 9.74 -8.12
C SER A 17 -7.23 9.72 -7.98
N GLU A 18 -7.90 8.58 -8.24
CA GLU A 18 -9.35 8.44 -8.11
C GLU A 18 -9.85 8.60 -6.67
N TRP A 19 -8.97 8.42 -5.68
CA TRP A 19 -9.31 8.50 -4.25
C TRP A 19 -8.67 9.69 -3.55
N GLU A 20 -8.04 10.60 -4.28
CA GLU A 20 -7.30 11.75 -3.71
C GLU A 20 -8.17 12.60 -2.79
N ASP A 21 -9.41 12.91 -3.18
CA ASP A 21 -10.35 13.70 -2.37
C ASP A 21 -10.70 13.05 -1.03
N GLN A 22 -10.62 11.72 -0.95
CA GLN A 22 -10.93 10.94 0.25
C GLN A 22 -9.67 10.58 1.04
N HIS A 23 -8.48 10.95 0.54
CA HIS A 23 -7.18 10.47 1.04
C HIS A 23 -7.15 8.94 1.20
N GLY A 24 -7.80 8.22 0.27
CA GLY A 24 -7.92 6.77 0.30
C GLY A 24 -6.60 6.06 -0.06
N PHE A 25 -6.37 4.87 0.48
CA PHE A 25 -5.18 4.10 0.13
C PHE A 25 -5.39 2.60 0.27
N GLN A 26 -4.50 1.84 -0.37
CA GLN A 26 -4.40 0.39 -0.23
C GLN A 26 -3.07 0.03 0.44
N LEU A 27 -3.12 -0.97 1.32
CA LEU A 27 -1.92 -1.52 1.96
C LEU A 27 -1.56 -2.86 1.30
N TRP A 28 -0.29 -2.97 0.88
CA TRP A 28 0.23 -4.18 0.26
C TRP A 28 1.46 -4.67 1.00
N GLU A 29 1.57 -5.99 1.16
CA GLU A 29 2.79 -6.66 1.59
C GLU A 29 3.41 -7.37 0.39
N VAL A 30 4.65 -7.02 0.06
CA VAL A 30 5.35 -7.45 -1.14
C VAL A 30 6.38 -8.51 -0.79
N PHE A 31 6.41 -9.60 -1.56
CA PHE A 31 7.22 -10.81 -1.34
C PHE A 31 8.23 -11.08 -2.48
N SER A 32 8.32 -10.19 -3.46
CA SER A 32 9.32 -10.30 -4.52
C SER A 32 9.74 -8.93 -5.02
N GLU A 33 10.89 -8.88 -5.67
CA GLU A 33 11.24 -7.77 -6.54
C GLU A 33 10.20 -7.61 -7.66
N ALA A 34 10.09 -6.39 -8.19
CA ALA A 34 9.35 -6.14 -9.41
C ALA A 34 10.06 -6.87 -10.57
N GLN A 35 9.30 -7.68 -11.30
CA GLN A 35 9.78 -8.26 -12.54
C GLN A 35 9.86 -7.18 -13.63
N PRO A 36 10.61 -7.42 -14.73
CA PRO A 36 10.71 -6.46 -15.83
C PRO A 36 9.36 -6.08 -16.47
N ASP A 37 8.34 -6.93 -16.35
CA ASP A 37 6.97 -6.66 -16.78
C ASP A 37 6.16 -5.81 -15.77
N GLY A 38 6.80 -5.33 -14.71
CA GLY A 38 6.20 -4.56 -13.62
C GLY A 38 5.40 -5.40 -12.62
N THR A 39 5.38 -6.74 -12.73
CA THR A 39 4.65 -7.59 -11.78
C THR A 39 5.45 -7.88 -10.51
N ALA A 40 4.77 -7.87 -9.36
CA ALA A 40 5.33 -8.30 -8.08
C ALA A 40 4.41 -9.33 -7.41
N ARG A 41 4.96 -10.24 -6.60
CA ARG A 41 4.15 -11.07 -5.70
C ARG A 41 3.82 -10.26 -4.47
N ALA A 42 2.54 -10.02 -4.24
CA ALA A 42 2.07 -9.22 -3.12
C ALA A 42 0.76 -9.76 -2.53
N ARG A 43 0.47 -9.34 -1.30
CA ARG A 43 -0.76 -9.64 -0.57
C ARG A 43 -1.39 -8.32 -0.16
N GLU A 44 -2.68 -8.19 -0.45
CA GLU A 44 -3.46 -7.03 -0.02
C GLU A 44 -3.83 -7.14 1.45
N TRP A 45 -3.84 -6.01 2.13
CA TRP A 45 -4.27 -5.87 3.51
C TRP A 45 -5.40 -4.83 3.57
N TYR A 46 -6.49 -5.19 4.25
CA TYR A 46 -7.69 -4.35 4.37
C TYR A 46 -7.85 -3.83 5.80
N CYS A 47 -8.46 -2.65 5.93
CA CYS A 47 -8.84 -2.11 7.23
C CYS A 47 -9.94 -2.98 7.84
N ASN A 48 -9.65 -3.63 8.96
CA ASN A 48 -10.48 -4.69 9.51
C ASN A 48 -11.49 -4.13 10.52
N ALA A 49 -12.72 -3.89 10.05
CA ALA A 49 -13.82 -3.39 10.88
C ALA A 49 -14.16 -4.31 12.07
N ASP A 50 -13.89 -5.62 12.00
CA ASP A 50 -14.11 -6.52 13.16
C ASP A 50 -13.18 -6.20 14.35
N LEU A 51 -12.10 -5.46 14.10
CA LEU A 51 -11.14 -5.03 15.12
C LEU A 51 -11.38 -3.59 15.57
N GLU A 52 -12.43 -2.94 15.09
CA GLU A 52 -12.79 -1.57 15.43
C GLU A 52 -13.26 -1.50 16.89
N PRO A 53 -12.66 -0.63 17.72
CA PRO A 53 -13.12 -0.46 19.10
C PRO A 53 -14.44 0.33 19.13
N PRO A 54 -15.19 0.28 20.25
CA PRO A 54 -16.34 1.15 20.45
C PRO A 54 -15.93 2.63 20.31
N GLY A 55 -16.53 3.36 19.36
CA GLY A 55 -16.18 4.75 19.05
C GLY A 55 -15.35 4.92 17.76
N GLY A 56 -14.96 3.82 17.12
CA GLY A 56 -14.23 3.83 15.87
C GLY A 56 -12.71 3.84 16.04
N PHE A 57 -11.97 3.70 14.94
CA PHE A 57 -10.52 3.82 14.99
C PHE A 57 -10.10 5.26 15.28
N GLU A 58 -9.15 5.42 16.20
CA GLU A 58 -8.43 6.68 16.35
C GLU A 58 -7.65 6.97 15.06
N TYR A 59 -7.45 8.26 14.78
CA TYR A 59 -6.60 8.72 13.69
C TYR A 59 -5.21 8.09 13.78
N ASP A 60 -4.62 7.62 12.67
CA ASP A 60 -3.35 6.86 12.60
C ASP A 60 -3.36 5.46 13.25
N HIS A 61 -4.49 4.97 13.77
CA HIS A 61 -4.56 3.71 14.52
C HIS A 61 -5.44 2.65 13.85
N GLN A 62 -5.57 2.71 12.53
CA GLN A 62 -6.29 1.71 11.76
C GLN A 62 -5.58 0.34 11.84
N ARG A 63 -6.38 -0.72 11.85
CA ARG A 63 -5.88 -2.10 12.02
C ARG A 63 -6.10 -2.89 10.75
N PHE A 64 -5.02 -3.37 10.16
CA PHE A 64 -5.09 -4.06 8.88
C PHE A 64 -4.93 -5.56 9.05
N SER A 65 -5.69 -6.33 8.29
CA SER A 65 -5.59 -7.79 8.22
C SER A 65 -5.38 -8.25 6.78
N PRO A 66 -4.72 -9.40 6.55
CA PRO A 66 -4.50 -9.88 5.19
C PRO A 66 -5.85 -10.25 4.56
N LEU A 67 -6.12 -9.72 3.37
CA LEU A 67 -7.34 -10.04 2.62
C LEU A 67 -7.33 -11.49 2.13
N THR A 68 -6.15 -11.96 1.71
CA THR A 68 -5.95 -13.33 1.23
C THR A 68 -4.84 -14.02 2.02
N THR A 69 -4.93 -15.33 2.20
CA THR A 69 -3.85 -16.09 2.89
C THR A 69 -2.56 -16.10 2.05
N ALA A 70 -2.69 -16.34 0.75
CA ALA A 70 -1.56 -16.49 -0.17
C ALA A 70 -1.25 -15.19 -0.94
N PRO A 71 0.04 -14.87 -1.18
CA PRO A 71 0.43 -13.78 -2.08
C PRO A 71 0.03 -14.06 -3.53
N GLN A 72 -0.47 -13.04 -4.21
CA GLN A 72 -0.90 -13.06 -5.61
C GLN A 72 0.06 -12.24 -6.49
N ARG A 73 0.08 -12.48 -7.80
CA ARG A 73 0.80 -11.60 -8.72
C ARG A 73 0.00 -10.32 -8.92
N ARG A 74 0.65 -9.18 -8.74
CA ARG A 74 0.06 -7.84 -8.90
C ARG A 74 0.86 -7.04 -9.93
N PRO A 75 0.26 -6.69 -11.07
CA PRO A 75 0.92 -5.84 -12.07
C PRO A 75 1.04 -4.42 -11.56
N GLN A 76 2.12 -3.74 -11.94
CA GLN A 76 2.35 -2.30 -11.77
C GLN A 76 2.37 -1.78 -10.32
N LEU A 77 2.32 -2.66 -9.32
CA LEU A 77 2.28 -2.26 -7.90
C LEU A 77 3.48 -1.41 -7.48
N LEU A 78 4.65 -1.68 -8.05
CA LEU A 78 5.91 -1.01 -7.71
C LEU A 78 6.36 0.00 -8.78
N VAL A 79 5.44 0.45 -9.63
CA VAL A 79 5.74 1.40 -10.70
C VAL A 79 5.34 2.81 -10.27
N ASN A 80 6.34 3.68 -10.06
CA ASN A 80 6.16 5.07 -9.62
C ASN A 80 6.28 6.09 -10.78
N ASP A 81 6.17 5.66 -12.04
CA ASP A 81 6.18 6.54 -13.21
C ASP A 81 4.77 6.86 -13.75
N SER A 82 3.74 6.35 -13.07
CA SER A 82 2.34 6.55 -13.39
C SER A 82 1.84 7.91 -12.87
N SER A 83 0.96 8.55 -13.64
CA SER A 83 0.19 9.71 -13.19
C SER A 83 -1.08 9.33 -12.41
N GLN A 84 -1.43 8.04 -12.39
CA GLN A 84 -2.61 7.55 -11.66
C GLN A 84 -2.25 7.03 -10.28
N THR A 85 -1.11 6.36 -10.14
CA THR A 85 -0.75 5.65 -8.91
C THR A 85 0.62 6.05 -8.40
N ALA A 86 0.77 6.09 -7.08
CA ALA A 86 2.06 6.21 -6.41
C ALA A 86 2.11 5.30 -5.19
N HIS A 87 3.29 4.77 -4.88
CA HIS A 87 3.48 3.96 -3.69
C HIS A 87 4.70 4.41 -2.87
N VAL A 88 4.60 4.22 -1.56
CA VAL A 88 5.68 4.46 -0.60
C VAL A 88 5.84 3.25 0.31
N ARG A 89 7.09 2.92 0.64
CA ARG A 89 7.39 1.86 1.61
C ARG A 89 7.04 2.34 3.02
N VAL A 90 6.42 1.46 3.80
CA VAL A 90 6.03 1.75 5.19
C VAL A 90 6.57 0.71 6.16
N SER A 91 6.76 1.15 7.40
CA SER A 91 7.00 0.26 8.54
C SER A 91 5.66 -0.10 9.18
N VAL A 92 5.56 -1.33 9.65
CA VAL A 92 4.35 -1.81 10.34
C VAL A 92 4.69 -2.48 11.65
N VAL A 93 3.78 -2.39 12.61
CA VAL A 93 3.87 -3.11 13.88
C VAL A 93 2.92 -4.30 13.85
N HIS A 94 3.46 -5.51 13.94
CA HIS A 94 2.65 -6.72 14.03
C HIS A 94 2.06 -6.87 15.44
N LYS A 95 0.74 -6.90 15.51
CA LYS A 95 0.00 -7.05 16.77
C LYS A 95 -0.97 -8.22 16.68
N ALA A 96 -1.46 -8.63 17.84
CA ALA A 96 -2.41 -9.72 17.92
C ALA A 96 -3.32 -9.55 19.13
N MET A 97 -4.63 -9.60 18.91
CA MET A 97 -5.65 -9.40 19.92
C MET A 97 -6.48 -10.67 20.10
N ARG A 98 -6.94 -10.92 21.33
CA ARG A 98 -7.99 -11.91 21.60
C ARG A 98 -9.34 -11.23 21.36
N ALA A 99 -10.00 -11.54 20.26
CA ALA A 99 -11.42 -11.25 20.11
C ALA A 99 -12.22 -12.16 21.04
N LYS A 100 -13.31 -11.67 21.64
CA LYS A 100 -14.13 -12.42 22.61
C LYS A 100 -14.56 -13.78 22.01
N GLY A 101 -14.09 -14.88 22.61
CA GLY A 101 -14.47 -16.24 22.22
C GLY A 101 -13.82 -16.80 20.94
N VAL A 102 -12.88 -16.09 20.31
CA VAL A 102 -12.28 -16.48 19.02
C VAL A 102 -10.77 -16.70 19.16
N SER A 103 -10.21 -17.48 18.23
CA SER A 103 -8.77 -17.57 17.98
C SER A 103 -8.13 -16.17 17.84
N ARG A 104 -6.88 -16.06 18.29
CA ARG A 104 -6.12 -14.80 18.31
C ARG A 104 -6.05 -14.21 16.89
N LYS A 105 -6.67 -13.04 16.66
CA LYS A 105 -6.59 -12.33 15.37
C LYS A 105 -5.28 -11.55 15.32
N LYS A 106 -4.48 -11.80 14.27
CA LYS A 106 -3.26 -11.05 13.96
C LYS A 106 -3.61 -9.89 13.03
N PHE A 107 -3.01 -8.74 13.27
CA PHE A 107 -3.18 -7.54 12.45
C PHE A 107 -1.89 -6.73 12.44
N VAL A 108 -1.83 -5.73 11.58
CA VAL A 108 -0.75 -4.74 11.54
C VAL A 108 -1.31 -3.34 11.70
N GLU A 109 -0.50 -2.45 12.25
CA GLU A 109 -0.72 -1.01 12.25
C GLU A 109 0.45 -0.36 11.51
N ILE A 110 0.19 0.69 10.73
CA ILE A 110 1.22 1.40 9.98
C ILE A 110 1.87 2.45 10.89
N GLU A 111 3.19 2.46 10.98
CA GLU A 111 3.89 3.51 11.74
C GLU A 111 3.78 4.84 11.01
N ARG A 112 3.22 5.86 11.68
CA ARG A 112 3.00 7.21 11.12
C ARG A 112 2.18 7.17 9.83
N GLU A 113 1.09 6.39 9.82
CA GLU A 113 0.23 6.11 8.67
C GLU A 113 -0.03 7.35 7.80
N GLN A 114 -0.55 8.41 8.39
CA GLN A 114 -1.02 9.60 7.68
C GLN A 114 0.12 10.42 7.09
N ALA A 115 1.28 10.42 7.74
CA ALA A 115 2.48 11.00 7.15
C ALA A 115 2.92 10.25 5.89
N ARG A 116 2.78 8.91 5.88
CA ARG A 116 3.11 8.08 4.72
C ARG A 116 2.08 8.19 3.60
N VAL A 117 0.80 8.24 3.93
CA VAL A 117 -0.27 8.49 2.94
C VAL A 117 -0.07 9.85 2.28
N SER A 118 0.21 10.89 3.08
CA SER A 118 0.51 12.24 2.56
C SER A 118 1.75 12.24 1.66
N GLU A 119 2.81 11.52 2.05
CA GLU A 119 4.02 11.38 1.23
C GLU A 119 3.72 10.73 -0.13
N ALA A 120 2.87 9.69 -0.16
CA ALA A 120 2.47 9.02 -1.38
C ALA A 120 1.69 9.95 -2.32
N TYR A 121 0.74 10.74 -1.80
CA TYR A 121 0.00 11.72 -2.59
C TYR A 121 0.89 12.86 -3.11
N LEU A 122 1.87 13.31 -2.32
CA LEU A 122 2.86 14.27 -2.80
C LEU A 122 3.70 13.71 -3.96
N LEU A 123 4.04 12.42 -3.90
CA LEU A 123 4.73 11.75 -5.00
C LEU A 123 3.85 11.65 -6.25
N LEU A 124 2.58 11.27 -6.09
CA LEU A 124 1.60 11.22 -7.17
C LEU A 124 1.46 12.58 -7.87
N SER A 125 1.24 13.64 -7.09
CA SER A 125 1.18 15.03 -7.57
C SER A 125 2.43 15.43 -8.37
N ARG A 126 3.63 15.02 -7.93
CA ARG A 126 4.88 15.30 -8.65
C ARG A 126 4.96 14.56 -9.98
N ASN A 127 4.54 13.29 -10.01
CA ASN A 127 4.51 12.49 -11.22
C ASN A 127 3.56 13.07 -12.27
N THR A 128 2.36 13.47 -11.85
CA THR A 128 1.37 14.11 -12.71
C THR A 128 1.91 15.39 -13.32
N ARG A 129 2.54 16.27 -12.51
CA ARG A 129 3.15 17.51 -13.02
C ARG A 129 4.27 17.26 -14.02
N ARG A 130 5.14 16.28 -13.76
CA ARG A 130 6.24 15.91 -14.67
C ARG A 130 5.72 15.48 -16.04
N ARG A 131 4.67 14.65 -16.08
CA ARG A 131 4.05 14.23 -17.35
C ARG A 131 3.42 15.40 -18.11
N LEU A 132 2.72 16.29 -17.41
CA LEU A 132 2.15 17.49 -18.05
C LEU A 132 3.23 18.40 -18.63
N SER A 133 4.34 18.60 -17.92
CA SER A 133 5.47 19.38 -18.44
C SER A 133 6.16 18.74 -19.64
N ALA A 134 6.25 17.40 -19.67
CA ALA A 134 6.82 16.69 -20.81
C ALA A 134 5.93 16.80 -22.07
N ALA A 135 4.61 16.66 -21.90
CA ALA A 135 3.65 16.80 -23.00
C ALA A 135 3.57 18.24 -23.56
N GLY A 136 3.79 19.26 -22.73
CA GLY A 136 3.80 20.67 -23.17
C GLY A 136 5.11 21.12 -23.83
N GLY A 137 6.21 20.37 -23.65
CA GLY A 137 7.52 20.69 -24.24
C GLY A 137 7.68 20.30 -25.71
N GLU A 138 6.80 19.45 -26.23
CA GLU A 138 6.85 18.96 -27.63
C GLU A 138 6.12 19.89 -28.63
N ALA A 139 5.47 20.96 -28.17
CA ALA A 139 4.71 21.87 -29.04
C ALA A 139 5.53 23.03 -29.67
N HIS A 140 6.85 23.09 -29.45
CA HIS A 140 7.72 24.16 -29.96
C HIS A 140 9.10 23.64 -30.44
N GLY A 141 9.09 22.68 -31.37
CA GLY A 141 10.28 22.20 -32.09
C GLY A 141 10.08 22.23 -33.59
#